data_AF-A0A952GCK3-F1
#
_entry.id   AF-A0A952GCK3-F1
#
_cell.length_a   1.000
_cell.length_b   1.000
_cell.length_c   1.000
_cell.angle_alpha   90.00
_cell.angle_beta   90.00
_cell.angle_gamma   90.00
#
_symmetry.space_group_name_H-M   'P 1'
#
loop_
_entity.id
_entity.type
_entity.pdbx_description
1 polymer ?
#
loop_
_entity_poly.entity_id
_entity_poly.type
_entity_poly.pdbx_seq_one_letter_code
_entity_poly.pdbx_strand_id
1 'polypeptide(L)'
;MFSPKRPGELDIHHIDTGRGNSTLIVGPDGRSFLIDAGSSTSSLETSSPPRPNGTRRPGQWIAEYARRNGVSRIDYSLATHIHPDHVGDLEANCPASPDGSYKLTGLSDVDALLPIETHIDRAYPNFGDAKPLDAPFAANYLAYLQSRVKSNKKVEAATIGSNHQIVLNGTEIRILSANGRIWTGQGETSRSVIPTDALSAEEQPNENFYSSSLRMTFGNFSYYTGGDLYCDTHDGRVPWL
;
A
#
# COMPACT_ATOMS: atom_id res chain seq x y z
N MET A 1 19.99 -18.57 6.94
CA MET A 1 18.84 -19.48 6.82
C MET A 1 17.73 -18.89 7.67
N PHE A 2 16.58 -18.55 7.10
CA PHE A 2 15.42 -18.14 7.92
C PHE A 2 14.86 -19.38 8.63
N SER A 3 14.36 -19.22 9.84
CA SER A 3 13.66 -20.29 10.54
C SER A 3 12.43 -20.69 9.71
N PRO A 4 12.14 -21.99 9.55
CA PRO A 4 10.93 -22.42 8.86
C PRO A 4 9.70 -21.90 9.62
N LYS A 5 8.72 -21.40 8.86
CA LYS A 5 7.44 -20.93 9.40
C LYS A 5 6.81 -22.02 10.27
N ARG A 6 6.34 -21.65 11.47
CA ARG A 6 5.58 -22.55 12.34
C ARG A 6 4.09 -22.23 12.24
N PRO A 7 3.22 -23.25 12.12
CA PRO A 7 1.77 -23.03 12.18
C PRO A 7 1.38 -22.26 13.44
N GLY A 8 0.49 -21.27 13.30
CA GLY A 8 0.02 -20.45 14.42
C GLY A 8 0.88 -19.23 14.75
N GLU A 9 1.98 -18.98 14.02
CA GLU A 9 2.80 -17.77 14.18
C GLU A 9 2.38 -16.65 13.21
N LEU A 10 2.54 -15.42 13.66
CA LEU A 10 2.43 -14.21 12.84
C LEU A 10 3.84 -13.80 12.38
N ASP A 11 4.05 -13.72 11.07
CA ASP A 11 5.30 -13.23 10.49
C ASP A 11 5.08 -11.86 9.83
N ILE A 12 5.98 -10.90 10.11
CA ILE A 12 5.99 -9.57 9.49
C ILE A 12 7.35 -9.37 8.86
N HIS A 13 7.37 -9.18 7.54
CA HIS A 13 8.58 -9.03 6.74
C HIS A 13 8.59 -7.66 6.07
N HIS A 14 9.47 -6.78 6.53
CA HIS A 14 9.80 -5.56 5.81
C HIS A 14 10.80 -5.89 4.71
N ILE A 15 10.37 -5.80 3.45
CA ILE A 15 11.15 -6.22 2.28
C ILE A 15 11.89 -5.00 1.74
N ASP A 16 13.20 -4.96 1.99
CA ASP A 16 14.08 -3.93 1.46
C ASP A 16 14.52 -4.26 0.02
N THR A 17 13.89 -3.60 -0.95
CA THR A 17 14.32 -3.59 -2.36
C THR A 17 15.22 -2.39 -2.67
N GLY A 18 15.43 -1.50 -1.72
CA GLY A 18 16.08 -0.20 -1.89
C GLY A 18 15.29 0.84 -2.68
N ARG A 19 14.14 0.47 -3.26
CA ARG A 19 13.38 1.30 -4.22
C ARG A 19 11.95 1.62 -3.77
N GLY A 20 11.68 1.51 -2.48
CA GLY A 20 10.40 1.89 -1.89
C GLY A 20 9.94 0.91 -0.81
N ASN A 21 8.71 1.09 -0.37
CA ASN A 21 8.13 0.40 0.76
C ASN A 21 7.43 -0.90 0.33
N SER A 22 7.66 -1.96 1.10
CA SER A 22 6.91 -3.19 0.97
C SER A 22 6.96 -3.98 2.28
N THR A 23 5.80 -4.37 2.78
CA THR A 23 5.66 -5.21 3.97
C THR A 23 4.78 -6.41 3.66
N LEU A 24 5.35 -7.60 3.73
CA LEU A 24 4.61 -8.86 3.65
C LEU A 24 4.29 -9.33 5.06
N ILE A 25 3.00 -9.47 5.36
CA ILE A 25 2.49 -10.08 6.59
C ILE A 25 1.93 -11.44 6.24
N VAL A 26 2.29 -12.45 7.00
CA VAL A 26 1.73 -13.80 6.88
C VAL A 26 1.08 -14.18 8.21
N GLY A 27 -0.23 -14.38 8.17
CA GLY A 27 -1.05 -14.66 9.33
C GLY A 27 -0.82 -16.05 9.93
N PRO A 28 -1.27 -16.27 11.17
CA PRO A 28 -1.27 -17.58 11.84
C PRO A 28 -1.95 -18.69 11.05
N ASP A 29 -2.95 -18.34 10.25
CA ASP A 29 -3.73 -19.22 9.39
C ASP A 29 -3.12 -19.44 7.99
N GLY A 30 -1.99 -18.80 7.70
CA GLY A 30 -1.32 -18.90 6.40
C GLY A 30 -1.80 -17.93 5.35
N ARG A 31 -2.82 -17.10 5.62
CA ARG A 31 -3.20 -16.01 4.72
C ARG A 31 -2.12 -14.93 4.69
N SER A 32 -2.06 -14.20 3.60
CA SER A 32 -1.04 -13.18 3.36
C SER A 32 -1.63 -11.81 3.08
N PHE A 33 -0.95 -10.79 3.57
CA PHE A 33 -1.30 -9.38 3.40
C PHE A 33 -0.06 -8.60 2.98
N LEU A 34 -0.12 -7.93 1.82
CA LEU A 34 0.95 -7.11 1.29
C LEU A 34 0.61 -5.62 1.44
N ILE A 35 1.38 -4.89 2.23
CA ILE A 35 1.26 -3.43 2.34
C ILE A 35 2.34 -2.82 1.46
N ASP A 36 1.91 -2.17 0.39
CA ASP A 36 2.75 -1.54 -0.64
C ASP A 36 3.71 -2.50 -1.37
N ALA A 37 4.12 -2.07 -2.55
CA ALA A 37 5.16 -2.72 -3.34
C ALA A 37 5.87 -1.65 -4.18
N GLY A 38 6.60 -0.75 -3.52
CA GLY A 38 7.27 0.37 -4.15
C GLY A 38 8.27 0.01 -5.25
N SER A 39 8.37 0.89 -6.25
CA SER A 39 9.37 0.83 -7.30
C SER A 39 9.72 2.21 -7.83
N SER A 40 10.22 3.08 -6.96
CA SER A 40 10.61 4.45 -7.28
C SER A 40 11.82 4.51 -8.23
N THR A 41 11.81 5.48 -9.15
CA THR A 41 12.95 5.81 -10.03
C THR A 41 13.83 6.93 -9.50
N SER A 42 13.58 7.43 -8.30
CA SER A 42 14.36 8.48 -7.64
C SER A 42 15.87 8.22 -7.65
N SER A 43 16.66 9.29 -7.74
CA SER A 43 18.11 9.22 -7.81
C SER A 43 18.71 8.56 -6.56
N LEU A 44 19.97 8.11 -6.65
CA LEU A 44 20.67 7.55 -5.49
C LEU A 44 21.03 8.58 -4.41
N GLU A 45 20.81 9.88 -4.67
CA GLU A 45 20.94 10.93 -3.66
C GLU A 45 19.77 10.91 -2.67
N THR A 46 18.58 10.49 -3.14
CA THR A 46 17.34 10.48 -2.37
C THR A 46 16.77 9.07 -2.18
N SER A 47 17.46 8.03 -2.66
CA SER A 47 17.02 6.63 -2.56
C SER A 47 18.18 5.66 -2.43
N SER A 48 17.89 4.49 -1.87
CA SER A 48 18.88 3.42 -1.78
C SER A 48 19.17 2.78 -3.15
N PRO A 49 20.37 2.18 -3.32
CA PRO A 49 20.63 1.34 -4.48
C PRO A 49 19.68 0.13 -4.48
N PRO A 50 19.30 -0.41 -5.66
CA PRO A 50 18.48 -1.60 -5.74
C PRO A 50 19.07 -2.78 -4.95
N ARG A 51 18.23 -3.46 -4.17
CA ARG A 51 18.57 -4.62 -3.35
C ARG A 51 17.74 -5.85 -3.72
N PRO A 52 18.32 -7.06 -3.67
CA PRO A 52 19.73 -7.37 -3.40
C PRO A 52 20.71 -6.88 -4.49
N ASN A 53 20.19 -6.51 -5.67
CA ASN A 53 20.89 -5.84 -6.77
C ASN A 53 19.86 -5.38 -7.83
N GLY A 54 20.32 -4.70 -8.87
CA GLY A 54 19.48 -4.19 -9.97
C GLY A 54 19.18 -5.19 -11.10
N THR A 55 19.39 -6.50 -10.93
CA THR A 55 19.13 -7.49 -12.00
C THR A 55 17.65 -7.79 -12.22
N ARG A 56 16.79 -7.39 -11.27
CA ARG A 56 15.34 -7.56 -11.33
C ARG A 56 14.64 -6.31 -10.80
N ARG A 57 13.41 -6.10 -11.27
CA ARG A 57 12.54 -5.04 -10.76
C ARG A 57 12.13 -5.34 -9.31
N PRO A 58 11.83 -4.33 -8.49
CA PRO A 58 11.37 -4.50 -7.11
C PRO A 58 10.21 -5.50 -6.96
N GLY A 59 9.19 -5.42 -7.82
CA GLY A 59 8.05 -6.35 -7.80
C GLY A 59 8.44 -7.82 -8.00
N GLN A 60 9.46 -8.09 -8.82
CA GLN A 60 10.00 -9.44 -9.00
C GLN A 60 10.70 -9.95 -7.74
N TRP A 61 11.46 -9.10 -7.05
CA TRP A 61 12.12 -9.46 -5.79
C TRP A 61 11.09 -9.72 -4.68
N ILE A 62 10.07 -8.87 -4.57
CA ILE A 62 8.97 -9.03 -3.61
C ILE A 62 8.23 -10.36 -3.84
N ALA A 63 7.82 -10.64 -5.08
CA ALA A 63 7.12 -11.87 -5.43
C ALA A 63 7.96 -13.13 -5.19
N GLU A 64 9.26 -13.09 -5.51
CA GLU A 64 10.17 -14.20 -5.21
C GLU A 64 10.37 -14.41 -3.71
N TYR A 65 10.54 -13.32 -2.95
CA TYR A 65 10.68 -13.39 -1.50
C TYR A 65 9.42 -13.97 -0.84
N ALA A 66 8.23 -13.52 -1.24
CA ALA A 66 6.97 -14.04 -0.75
C ALA A 66 6.84 -15.55 -1.02
N ARG A 67 7.15 -16.02 -2.23
CA ARG A 67 7.16 -17.47 -2.56
C ARG A 67 8.11 -18.28 -1.70
N ARG A 68 9.31 -17.75 -1.40
CA ARG A 68 10.27 -18.42 -0.51
C ARG A 68 9.74 -18.54 0.93
N ASN A 69 8.80 -17.69 1.33
CA ASN A 69 8.09 -17.77 2.61
C ASN A 69 6.76 -18.55 2.51
N GLY A 70 6.60 -19.38 1.48
CA GLY A 70 5.44 -20.27 1.34
C GLY A 70 4.16 -19.59 0.83
N VAL A 71 4.25 -18.33 0.39
CA VAL A 71 3.10 -17.58 -0.14
C VAL A 71 2.91 -17.89 -1.62
N SER A 72 1.75 -18.46 -1.98
CA SER A 72 1.41 -18.83 -3.36
C SER A 72 0.48 -17.82 -4.06
N ARG A 73 -0.17 -16.96 -3.28
CA ARG A 73 -1.01 -15.83 -3.69
C ARG A 73 -1.02 -14.81 -2.55
N ILE A 74 -1.35 -13.56 -2.86
CA ILE A 74 -1.60 -12.51 -1.87
C ILE A 74 -3.10 -12.43 -1.61
N ASP A 75 -3.56 -12.70 -0.39
CA ASP A 75 -5.00 -12.67 -0.08
C ASP A 75 -5.53 -11.22 0.00
N TYR A 76 -4.73 -10.33 0.58
CA TYR A 76 -5.02 -8.89 0.64
C TYR A 76 -3.80 -8.10 0.23
N SER A 77 -4.01 -6.97 -0.46
CA SER A 77 -2.98 -5.93 -0.54
C SER A 77 -3.57 -4.57 -0.24
N LEU A 78 -2.76 -3.67 0.28
CA LEU A 78 -3.12 -2.28 0.55
C LEU A 78 -2.08 -1.38 -0.11
N ALA A 79 -2.52 -0.49 -0.98
CA ALA A 79 -1.77 0.71 -1.33
C ALA A 79 -2.05 1.77 -0.26
N THR A 80 -1.04 2.16 0.51
CA THR A 80 -1.23 3.16 1.56
C THR A 80 -1.59 4.52 0.95
N HIS A 81 -0.87 4.95 -0.08
CA HIS A 81 -1.18 6.10 -0.93
C HIS A 81 -0.54 5.94 -2.32
N ILE A 82 -0.81 6.88 -3.22
CA ILE A 82 -0.43 6.80 -4.63
C ILE A 82 0.86 7.59 -4.86
N HIS A 83 1.96 7.13 -4.27
CA HIS A 83 3.31 7.55 -4.65
C HIS A 83 4.14 6.40 -5.24
N PRO A 84 5.16 6.72 -6.06
CA PRO A 84 5.91 5.71 -6.80
C PRO A 84 6.65 4.67 -5.93
N ASP A 85 7.09 5.08 -4.74
CA ASP A 85 7.71 4.22 -3.74
C ASP A 85 6.69 3.39 -2.93
N HIS A 86 5.40 3.46 -3.27
CA HIS A 86 4.34 2.63 -2.70
C HIS A 86 3.65 1.78 -3.77
N VAL A 87 3.21 2.40 -4.86
CA VAL A 87 2.45 1.72 -5.94
C VAL A 87 3.29 1.31 -7.15
N GLY A 88 4.46 1.94 -7.31
CA GLY A 88 5.39 1.73 -8.43
C GLY A 88 5.45 2.91 -9.40
N ASP A 89 6.66 3.19 -9.89
CA ASP A 89 6.94 4.23 -10.89
C ASP A 89 7.08 3.66 -12.31
N LEU A 90 7.12 4.52 -13.31
CA LEU A 90 7.40 4.12 -14.70
C LEU A 90 8.89 4.21 -15.04
N GLU A 91 9.50 3.05 -15.31
CA GLU A 91 10.81 2.96 -15.96
C GLU A 91 10.66 2.72 -17.46
N ALA A 92 11.67 3.15 -18.23
CA ALA A 92 11.67 3.00 -19.70
C ALA A 92 11.52 1.54 -20.17
N ASN A 93 11.95 0.57 -19.36
CA ASN A 93 11.92 -0.85 -19.66
C ASN A 93 10.78 -1.61 -18.95
N CYS A 94 9.83 -0.92 -18.30
CA CYS A 94 8.68 -1.58 -17.70
C CYS A 94 7.91 -2.39 -18.78
N PRO A 95 7.72 -3.70 -18.59
CA PRO A 95 6.91 -4.50 -19.50
C PRO A 95 5.47 -3.98 -19.54
N ALA A 96 4.78 -4.12 -20.67
CA ALA A 96 3.35 -3.87 -20.72
C ALA A 96 2.57 -5.03 -20.06
N SER A 97 1.38 -4.72 -19.54
CA SER A 97 0.37 -5.72 -19.19
C SER A 97 -0.01 -6.55 -20.42
N PRO A 98 -0.57 -7.77 -20.26
CA PRO A 98 -0.96 -8.61 -21.40
C PRO A 98 -1.91 -7.93 -22.39
N ASP A 99 -2.77 -7.03 -21.92
CA ASP A 99 -3.71 -6.25 -22.73
C ASP A 99 -3.18 -4.87 -23.13
N GLY A 100 -1.95 -4.52 -22.75
CA GLY A 100 -1.29 -3.26 -23.06
C GLY A 100 -1.83 -2.03 -22.32
N SER A 101 -2.80 -2.19 -21.41
CA SER A 101 -3.48 -1.07 -20.75
C SER A 101 -2.67 -0.37 -19.67
N TYR A 102 -1.67 -1.03 -19.08
CA TYR A 102 -0.75 -0.47 -18.09
C TYR A 102 0.64 -1.12 -18.20
N LYS A 103 1.59 -0.63 -17.40
CA LYS A 103 2.96 -1.13 -17.27
C LYS A 103 3.12 -1.90 -15.96
N LEU A 104 3.84 -3.01 -16.02
CA LEU A 104 4.19 -3.82 -14.87
C LEU A 104 5.29 -3.12 -14.05
N THR A 105 4.86 -2.49 -12.97
CA THR A 105 5.69 -1.86 -11.95
C THR A 105 5.03 -2.00 -10.58
N GLY A 106 5.85 -1.98 -9.53
CA GLY A 106 5.40 -2.06 -8.14
C GLY A 106 4.30 -3.11 -7.88
N LEU A 107 3.14 -2.67 -7.38
CA LEU A 107 2.00 -3.55 -7.07
C LEU A 107 1.50 -4.35 -8.28
N SER A 108 1.49 -3.76 -9.46
CA SER A 108 1.04 -4.42 -10.68
C SER A 108 2.04 -5.48 -11.19
N ASP A 109 3.34 -5.28 -10.96
CA ASP A 109 4.38 -6.29 -11.25
C ASP A 109 4.28 -7.46 -10.25
N VAL A 110 3.96 -7.18 -8.98
CA VAL A 110 3.66 -8.23 -7.99
C VAL A 110 2.41 -9.02 -8.39
N ASP A 111 1.27 -8.39 -8.69
CA ASP A 111 0.03 -9.10 -9.06
C ASP A 111 0.20 -9.97 -10.32
N ALA A 112 1.02 -9.54 -11.28
CA ALA A 112 1.31 -10.32 -12.48
C ALA A 112 2.10 -11.61 -12.18
N LEU A 113 2.91 -11.63 -11.11
CA LEU A 113 3.76 -12.75 -10.74
C LEU A 113 3.12 -13.60 -9.64
N LEU A 114 2.55 -12.96 -8.63
CA LEU A 114 1.96 -13.55 -7.44
C LEU A 114 0.57 -12.95 -7.26
N PRO A 115 -0.47 -13.61 -7.79
CA PRO A 115 -1.81 -13.03 -7.90
C PRO A 115 -2.32 -12.49 -6.57
N ILE A 116 -2.87 -11.28 -6.62
CA ILE A 116 -3.55 -10.61 -5.52
C ILE A 116 -5.04 -10.86 -5.65
N GLU A 117 -5.67 -11.41 -4.61
CA GLU A 117 -7.12 -11.69 -4.56
C GLU A 117 -7.91 -10.39 -4.36
N THR A 118 -7.70 -9.70 -3.24
CA THR A 118 -8.32 -8.40 -2.95
C THR A 118 -7.25 -7.32 -2.90
N HIS A 119 -7.41 -6.27 -3.71
CA HIS A 119 -6.58 -5.07 -3.62
C HIS A 119 -7.38 -3.93 -2.98
N ILE A 120 -6.80 -3.27 -1.99
CA ILE A 120 -7.41 -2.17 -1.26
C ILE A 120 -6.61 -0.90 -1.59
N ASP A 121 -7.34 0.12 -2.03
CA ASP A 121 -6.80 1.45 -2.26
C ASP A 121 -7.39 2.43 -1.22
N ARG A 122 -6.71 3.56 -0.98
CA ARG A 122 -7.17 4.57 -0.02
C ARG A 122 -8.60 5.06 -0.29
N ALA A 123 -9.05 5.11 -1.56
CA ALA A 123 -10.40 5.57 -1.88
C ALA A 123 -10.95 5.16 -3.27
N TYR A 124 -10.21 4.41 -4.10
CA TYR A 124 -10.70 4.03 -5.43
C TYR A 124 -12.07 3.32 -5.37
N PRO A 125 -13.03 3.66 -6.28
CA PRO A 125 -12.90 4.58 -7.41
C PRO A 125 -13.24 6.04 -7.09
N ASN A 126 -13.60 6.37 -5.84
CA ASN A 126 -14.10 7.69 -5.47
C ASN A 126 -13.19 8.39 -4.45
N PHE A 127 -12.24 9.15 -4.97
CA PHE A 127 -11.28 9.92 -4.17
C PHE A 127 -11.86 11.21 -3.58
N GLY A 128 -13.05 11.64 -4.01
CA GLY A 128 -13.61 12.94 -3.63
C GLY A 128 -12.68 14.10 -4.05
N ASP A 129 -12.42 15.01 -3.12
CA ASP A 129 -11.55 16.17 -3.34
C ASP A 129 -10.05 15.80 -3.31
N ALA A 130 -9.69 14.67 -2.68
CA ALA A 130 -8.32 14.16 -2.56
C ALA A 130 -7.88 13.39 -3.81
N LYS A 131 -8.02 14.00 -4.99
CA LYS A 131 -7.74 13.36 -6.28
C LYS A 131 -6.28 12.90 -6.37
N PRO A 132 -5.99 11.74 -6.99
CA PRO A 132 -4.63 11.33 -7.27
C PRO A 132 -3.89 12.39 -8.10
N LEU A 133 -2.57 12.47 -7.93
CA LEU A 133 -1.72 13.37 -8.70
C LEU A 133 -1.89 13.14 -10.21
N ASP A 134 -1.91 14.22 -10.99
CA ASP A 134 -1.86 14.16 -12.45
C ASP A 134 -0.43 13.84 -12.90
N ALA A 135 -0.06 12.57 -12.81
CA ALA A 135 1.28 12.07 -13.09
C ALA A 135 1.23 10.70 -13.81
N PRO A 136 2.23 10.38 -14.66
CA PRO A 136 2.25 9.13 -15.41
C PRO A 136 2.18 7.86 -14.55
N PHE A 137 2.85 7.83 -13.39
CA PHE A 137 2.80 6.68 -12.48
C PHE A 137 1.40 6.49 -11.88
N ALA A 138 0.71 7.59 -11.51
CA ALA A 138 -0.62 7.54 -10.94
C ALA A 138 -1.65 7.09 -11.98
N ALA A 139 -1.56 7.63 -13.21
CA ALA A 139 -2.38 7.18 -14.34
C ALA A 139 -2.17 5.68 -14.63
N ASN A 140 -0.93 5.20 -14.58
CA ASN A 140 -0.60 3.78 -14.77
C ASN A 140 -1.21 2.89 -13.66
N TYR A 141 -1.09 3.31 -12.40
CA TYR A 141 -1.66 2.60 -11.27
C TYR A 141 -3.21 2.55 -11.35
N LEU A 142 -3.86 3.66 -11.70
CA LEU A 142 -5.31 3.68 -11.89
C LEU A 142 -5.75 2.80 -13.07
N ALA A 143 -4.99 2.75 -14.16
CA ALA A 143 -5.25 1.83 -15.28
C ALA A 143 -5.13 0.36 -14.85
N TYR A 144 -4.19 0.03 -13.96
CA TYR A 144 -4.11 -1.29 -13.32
C TYR A 144 -5.37 -1.60 -12.49
N LEU A 145 -5.85 -0.68 -11.65
CA LEU A 145 -7.09 -0.87 -10.88
C LEU A 145 -8.31 -1.07 -11.79
N GLN A 146 -8.42 -0.27 -12.85
CA GLN A 146 -9.47 -0.42 -13.85
C GLN A 146 -9.41 -1.77 -14.57
N SER A 147 -8.22 -2.23 -14.94
CA SER A 147 -8.01 -3.54 -15.57
C SER A 147 -8.41 -4.69 -14.62
N ARG A 148 -8.12 -4.58 -13.31
CA ARG A 148 -8.60 -5.54 -12.30
C ARG A 148 -10.13 -5.60 -12.28
N VAL A 149 -10.80 -4.45 -12.17
CA VAL A 149 -12.27 -4.39 -12.16
C VAL A 149 -12.87 -4.97 -13.44
N LYS A 150 -12.33 -4.60 -14.61
CA LYS A 150 -12.75 -5.15 -15.92
C LYS A 150 -12.58 -6.68 -15.99
N SER A 151 -11.60 -7.21 -15.28
CA SER A 151 -11.30 -8.65 -15.22
C SER A 151 -12.00 -9.36 -14.05
N ASN A 152 -13.00 -8.73 -13.40
CA ASN A 152 -13.71 -9.24 -12.22
C ASN A 152 -12.80 -9.57 -11.02
N LYS A 153 -11.60 -8.98 -10.94
CA LYS A 153 -10.75 -9.04 -9.75
C LYS A 153 -11.19 -7.96 -8.76
N LYS A 154 -11.13 -8.26 -7.45
CA LYS A 154 -11.58 -7.33 -6.41
C LYS A 154 -10.63 -6.14 -6.27
N VAL A 155 -11.24 -4.96 -6.24
CA VAL A 155 -10.63 -3.68 -5.83
C VAL A 155 -11.62 -3.02 -4.88
N GLU A 156 -11.17 -2.65 -3.68
CA GLU A 156 -12.00 -2.07 -2.63
C GLU A 156 -11.40 -0.75 -2.14
N ALA A 157 -12.26 0.18 -1.72
CA ALA A 157 -11.81 1.34 -0.95
C ALA A 157 -11.56 0.92 0.51
N ALA A 158 -10.56 1.52 1.14
CA ALA A 158 -10.29 1.36 2.56
C ALA A 158 -11.51 1.80 3.40
N THR A 159 -12.04 0.88 4.20
CA THR A 159 -13.17 1.16 5.12
C THR A 159 -12.63 1.54 6.49
N ILE A 160 -12.62 2.85 6.77
CA ILE A 160 -12.04 3.40 7.99
C ILE A 160 -12.81 2.93 9.22
N GLY A 161 -12.08 2.47 10.23
CA GLY A 161 -12.61 1.87 11.44
C GLY A 161 -12.94 0.39 11.30
N SER A 162 -12.95 -0.17 10.09
CA SER A 162 -13.25 -1.58 9.86
C SER A 162 -12.19 -2.49 10.46
N ASN A 163 -12.61 -3.52 11.19
CA ASN A 163 -11.74 -4.60 11.66
C ASN A 163 -12.03 -5.97 11.02
N HIS A 164 -12.80 -5.97 9.94
CA HIS A 164 -13.23 -7.17 9.22
C HIS A 164 -13.03 -7.10 7.70
N GLN A 165 -12.50 -5.99 7.18
CA GLN A 165 -12.16 -5.87 5.76
C GLN A 165 -10.96 -6.75 5.38
N ILE A 166 -9.94 -6.78 6.25
CA ILE A 166 -8.73 -7.62 6.09
C ILE A 166 -8.75 -8.70 7.16
N VAL A 167 -8.77 -9.97 6.76
CA VAL A 167 -8.96 -11.10 7.68
C VAL A 167 -7.81 -12.09 7.59
N LEU A 168 -6.90 -12.01 8.57
CA LEU A 168 -5.91 -13.04 8.90
C LEU A 168 -6.29 -13.66 10.24
N ASN A 169 -6.79 -14.90 10.27
CA ASN A 169 -7.38 -15.47 11.48
C ASN A 169 -6.35 -15.53 12.62
N GLY A 170 -6.78 -15.11 13.81
CA GLY A 170 -5.92 -14.94 14.98
C GLY A 170 -5.45 -13.50 15.19
N THR A 171 -5.63 -12.62 14.20
CA THR A 171 -5.32 -11.18 14.31
C THR A 171 -6.58 -10.32 14.30
N GLU A 172 -6.50 -9.10 14.83
CA GLU A 172 -7.44 -8.00 14.53
C GLU A 172 -6.71 -6.95 13.71
N ILE A 173 -7.12 -6.68 12.48
CA ILE A 173 -6.54 -5.64 11.62
C ILE A 173 -7.58 -4.54 11.42
N ARG A 174 -7.30 -3.33 11.92
CA ARG A 174 -8.17 -2.17 11.81
C ARG A 174 -7.56 -1.06 10.98
N ILE A 175 -8.26 -0.59 9.97
CA ILE A 175 -7.89 0.64 9.23
C ILE A 175 -8.25 1.85 10.09
N LEU A 176 -7.29 2.72 10.36
CA LEU A 176 -7.44 3.85 11.28
C LEU A 176 -7.64 5.18 10.54
N SER A 177 -7.02 5.34 9.38
CA SER A 177 -7.21 6.48 8.50
C SER A 177 -7.07 6.05 7.05
N ALA A 178 -7.65 6.83 6.15
CA ALA A 178 -7.41 6.80 4.72
C ALA A 178 -7.99 8.08 4.12
N ASN A 179 -7.42 8.56 3.01
CA ASN A 179 -8.03 9.62 2.21
C ASN A 179 -8.36 10.91 2.99
N GLY A 180 -7.48 11.33 3.91
CA GLY A 180 -7.66 12.55 4.72
C GLY A 180 -8.77 12.45 5.78
N ARG A 181 -9.16 11.22 6.14
CA ARG A 181 -10.16 10.93 7.16
C ARG A 181 -9.59 10.00 8.22
N ILE A 182 -10.03 10.17 9.46
CA ILE A 182 -9.58 9.39 10.62
C ILE A 182 -10.77 8.76 11.36
N TRP A 183 -10.57 7.55 11.87
CA TRP A 183 -11.51 6.82 12.71
C TRP A 183 -11.80 7.57 14.01
N THR A 184 -13.06 7.59 14.43
CA THR A 184 -13.48 8.28 15.67
C THR A 184 -13.36 7.40 16.92
N GLY A 185 -13.01 6.12 16.77
CA GLY A 185 -13.02 5.14 17.85
C GLY A 185 -14.36 4.39 18.02
N GLN A 186 -15.39 4.71 17.22
CA GLN A 186 -16.70 4.06 17.30
C GLN A 186 -17.17 3.49 15.96
N GLY A 187 -17.39 2.18 15.92
CA GLY A 187 -17.83 1.46 14.72
C GLY A 187 -16.88 1.72 13.54
N GLU A 188 -17.46 2.01 12.38
CA GLU A 188 -16.73 2.44 11.16
C GLU A 188 -16.89 3.96 10.92
N THR A 189 -17.16 4.72 11.98
CA THR A 189 -17.35 6.17 11.87
C THR A 189 -16.01 6.87 11.69
N SER A 190 -15.93 7.79 10.73
CA SER A 190 -14.74 8.61 10.48
C SER A 190 -15.10 10.08 10.35
N ARG A 191 -14.13 10.95 10.59
CA ARG A 191 -14.22 12.40 10.37
C ARG A 191 -13.10 12.87 9.45
N SER A 192 -13.36 13.92 8.67
CA SER A 192 -12.30 14.61 7.93
C SER A 192 -11.32 15.24 8.91
N VAL A 193 -10.03 15.22 8.56
CA VAL A 193 -8.99 16.03 9.19
C VAL A 193 -8.55 17.19 8.31
N ILE A 194 -8.99 17.22 7.05
CA ILE A 194 -8.84 18.36 6.15
C ILE A 194 -9.90 19.41 6.52
N PRO A 195 -9.52 20.68 6.72
CA PRO A 195 -10.46 21.77 6.98
C PRO A 195 -11.46 21.94 5.84
N THR A 196 -12.62 22.48 6.20
CA THR A 196 -13.69 22.83 5.24
C THR A 196 -13.50 24.20 4.61
N ASP A 197 -12.61 25.02 5.16
CA ASP A 197 -12.31 26.35 4.66
C ASP A 197 -11.45 26.25 3.39
N ALA A 198 -11.49 27.31 2.57
CA ALA A 198 -10.64 27.39 1.39
C ALA A 198 -9.16 27.50 1.81
N LEU A 199 -8.45 26.36 1.77
CA LEU A 199 -7.00 26.30 1.99
C LEU A 199 -6.28 27.08 0.89
N SER A 200 -5.22 27.80 1.25
CA SER A 200 -4.31 28.38 0.26
C SER A 200 -3.63 27.26 -0.56
N ALA A 201 -2.93 27.63 -1.64
CA ALA A 201 -2.21 26.64 -2.45
C ALA A 201 -1.11 25.91 -1.64
N GLU A 202 -0.47 26.61 -0.71
CA GLU A 202 0.58 26.10 0.18
C GLU A 202 0.03 25.25 1.32
N GLU A 203 -1.25 25.42 1.66
CA GLU A 203 -1.94 24.68 2.72
C GLU A 203 -2.63 23.41 2.20
N GLN A 204 -2.61 23.17 0.89
CA GLN A 204 -3.17 21.94 0.31
C GLN A 204 -2.37 20.72 0.78
N PRO A 205 -3.03 19.68 1.31
CA PRO A 205 -2.34 18.44 1.66
C PRO A 205 -1.72 17.81 0.41
N ASN A 206 -0.50 17.33 0.53
CA ASN A 206 0.09 16.48 -0.51
C ASN A 206 -0.44 15.04 -0.39
N GLU A 207 -0.08 14.19 -1.35
CA GLU A 207 -0.56 12.82 -1.42
C GLU A 207 -0.20 11.96 -0.19
N ASN A 208 0.95 12.22 0.47
CA ASN A 208 1.35 11.51 1.70
C ASN A 208 0.29 11.66 2.80
N PHE A 209 -0.34 12.83 2.91
CA PHE A 209 -1.39 13.09 3.90
C PHE A 209 -2.65 12.23 3.71
N TYR A 210 -2.86 11.72 2.49
CA TYR A 210 -3.97 10.82 2.18
C TYR A 210 -3.67 9.35 2.46
N SER A 211 -2.51 9.06 3.05
CA SER A 211 -2.08 7.72 3.45
C SER A 211 -3.11 6.98 4.31
N SER A 212 -3.25 5.71 3.98
CA SER A 212 -3.98 4.75 4.80
C SER A 212 -3.10 4.28 5.94
N SER A 213 -3.62 4.33 7.16
CA SER A 213 -2.97 3.77 8.34
C SER A 213 -3.77 2.60 8.89
N LEU A 214 -3.10 1.67 9.56
CA LEU A 214 -3.74 0.55 10.22
C LEU A 214 -3.04 0.13 11.51
N ARG A 215 -3.80 -0.54 12.37
CA ARG A 215 -3.29 -1.26 13.53
C ARG A 215 -3.65 -2.73 13.41
N MET A 216 -2.68 -3.60 13.60
CA MET A 216 -2.87 -5.03 13.75
C MET A 216 -2.55 -5.46 15.18
N THR A 217 -3.36 -6.34 15.77
CA THR A 217 -3.06 -6.97 17.06
C THR A 217 -3.00 -8.50 16.92
N PHE A 218 -2.14 -9.14 17.72
CA PHE A 218 -2.01 -10.59 17.83
C PHE A 218 -1.63 -10.94 19.27
N GLY A 219 -2.62 -11.42 20.06
CA GLY A 219 -2.45 -11.56 21.50
C GLY A 219 -2.08 -10.21 22.15
N ASN A 220 -0.94 -10.16 22.85
CA ASN A 220 -0.44 -8.93 23.49
C ASN A 220 0.41 -8.05 22.55
N PHE A 221 0.71 -8.52 21.33
CA PHE A 221 1.49 -7.76 20.36
C PHE A 221 0.60 -6.80 19.56
N SER A 222 1.13 -5.61 19.27
CA SER A 222 0.50 -4.61 18.41
C SER A 222 1.50 -4.09 17.38
N TYR A 223 1.05 -3.97 16.14
CA TYR A 223 1.78 -3.38 15.02
C TYR A 223 0.96 -2.23 14.46
N TYR A 224 1.63 -1.12 14.12
CA TYR A 224 1.04 0.03 13.48
C TYR A 224 1.88 0.41 12.26
N THR A 225 1.21 0.77 11.18
CA THR A 225 1.84 1.47 10.06
C THR A 225 0.96 2.66 9.65
N GLY A 226 1.62 3.79 9.37
CA GLY A 226 0.99 5.02 8.93
C GLY A 226 1.10 5.27 7.43
N GLY A 227 1.71 4.36 6.66
CA GLY A 227 2.24 4.73 5.34
C GLY A 227 3.23 5.88 5.51
N ASP A 228 3.03 6.95 4.73
CA ASP A 228 3.83 8.16 4.81
C ASP A 228 3.11 9.30 5.53
N LEU A 229 2.14 9.00 6.42
CA LEU A 229 1.59 10.05 7.28
C LEU A 229 2.72 10.72 8.06
N TYR A 230 2.86 12.02 7.85
CA TYR A 230 3.78 12.89 8.56
C TYR A 230 3.00 14.10 9.10
N CYS A 231 3.68 14.94 9.87
CA CYS A 231 3.18 16.27 10.21
C CYS A 231 4.27 17.30 9.89
N ASP A 232 3.91 18.41 9.26
CA ASP A 232 4.81 19.55 9.17
C ASP A 232 4.95 20.24 10.53
N THR A 233 6.19 20.43 10.94
CA THR A 233 6.66 20.68 12.31
C THR A 233 6.53 22.13 12.79
N HIS A 234 5.65 22.97 12.24
CA HIS A 234 5.30 24.23 12.89
C HIS A 234 4.25 24.02 14.00
N ASP A 235 4.63 23.28 15.04
CA ASP A 235 3.89 23.11 16.30
C ASP A 235 2.43 22.66 16.16
N GLY A 236 2.11 21.90 15.10
CA GLY A 236 0.74 21.40 14.85
C GLY A 236 -0.25 22.51 14.49
N ARG A 237 0.23 23.67 14.01
CA ARG A 237 -0.63 24.77 13.51
C ARG A 237 -1.50 24.34 12.32
N VAL A 238 -0.99 23.40 11.54
CA VAL A 238 -1.63 22.88 10.33
C VAL A 238 -1.55 21.34 10.38
N PRO A 239 -2.36 20.67 11.24
CA PRO A 239 -2.26 19.23 11.46
C PRO A 239 -2.65 18.39 10.23
N TRP A 240 -3.02 19.04 9.13
CA TRP A 240 -3.30 18.44 7.83
C TRP A 240 -2.18 18.61 6.78
N LEU A 241 -1.05 19.20 7.18
CA LEU A 241 0.17 19.32 6.40
C LEU A 241 1.29 18.44 6.95
#